data_AF-A0A139D3C0-F1
#
_entry.id   AF-A0A139D3C0-F1
#
_cell.length_a   1.000
_cell.length_b   1.000
_cell.length_c   1.000
_cell.angle_alpha   90.00
_cell.angle_beta   90.00
_cell.angle_gamma   90.00
#
_symmetry.space_group_name_H-M   'P 1'
#
loop_
_entity.id
_entity.type
_entity.pdbx_description
1 polymer ?
#
loop_
_entity_poly.entity_id
_entity_poly.type
_entity_poly.pdbx_seq_one_letter_code
_entity_poly.pdbx_strand_id
1 'polypeptide(L)'
;MNFNIEAQPIYLIAGAVGALLPDIDEPKSYLGNKTKSTSFFINIFFGHRGITHSILALLILQPLLLLFFMINNINLDILYFFNSGYLSHLLTDLFTKGGIPLLYPNEKRYKIPVFKTGGFLERIFRYVLYYMFFGFIKF
;
A
#
# COMPACT_ATOMS: atom_id res chain seq x y z
N MET A 1 10.48 6.95 17.92
CA MET A 1 9.13 6.62 18.41
C MET A 1 9.26 5.44 19.34
N ASN A 2 8.78 5.54 20.58
CA ASN A 2 8.64 4.40 21.47
C ASN A 2 7.26 3.80 21.23
N PHE A 3 7.18 2.77 20.39
CA PHE A 3 5.91 2.10 20.10
C PHE A 3 5.50 1.23 21.28
N ASN A 4 4.19 1.14 21.54
CA ASN A 4 3.67 0.28 22.58
C ASN A 4 3.89 -1.19 22.20
N ILE A 5 4.67 -1.92 22.99
CA ILE A 5 5.03 -3.33 22.75
C ILE A 5 3.78 -4.23 22.74
N GLU A 6 2.77 -3.91 23.56
CA GLU A 6 1.53 -4.68 23.62
C GLU A 6 0.65 -4.50 22.36
N ALA A 7 0.85 -3.41 21.63
CA ALA A 7 0.12 -3.07 20.41
C ALA A 7 0.80 -3.59 19.12
N GLN A 8 1.89 -4.34 19.23
CA GLN A 8 2.62 -4.88 18.07
C GLN A 8 1.76 -5.67 17.07
N PRO A 9 0.82 -6.54 17.50
CA PRO A 9 -0.04 -7.25 16.55
C PRO A 9 -0.89 -6.29 15.71
N ILE A 10 -1.41 -5.20 16.31
CA ILE A 10 -2.26 -4.26 15.60
C ILE A 10 -1.46 -3.41 14.61
N TYR A 11 -0.20 -3.12 14.90
CA TYR A 11 0.72 -2.45 13.97
C TYR A 11 1.04 -3.31 12.74
N LEU A 12 1.24 -4.63 12.91
CA LEU A 12 1.45 -5.54 11.79
C LEU A 12 0.20 -5.67 10.92
N ILE A 13 -0.98 -5.77 11.55
CA ILE A 13 -2.26 -5.80 10.83
C ILE A 13 -2.44 -4.50 10.04
N ALA A 14 -2.19 -3.34 10.66
CA ALA A 14 -2.31 -2.04 10.00
C ALA A 14 -1.40 -1.96 8.77
N GLY A 15 -0.13 -2.38 8.90
CA GLY A 15 0.81 -2.48 7.79
C GLY A 15 0.35 -3.41 6.67
N ALA A 16 -0.16 -4.59 7.02
CA ALA A 16 -0.69 -5.54 6.04
C ALA A 16 -1.90 -4.97 5.29
N VAL A 17 -2.83 -4.33 6.01
CA VAL A 17 -3.99 -3.66 5.40
C VAL A 17 -3.54 -2.54 4.47
N GLY A 18 -2.58 -1.71 4.91
CA GLY A 18 -2.03 -0.64 4.09
C GLY A 18 -1.34 -1.15 2.82
N ALA A 19 -0.59 -2.25 2.90
CA ALA A 19 0.07 -2.86 1.76
C ALA A 19 -0.90 -3.49 0.75
N LEU A 20 -2.05 -3.99 1.22
CA LEU A 20 -3.05 -4.61 0.36
C LEU A 20 -4.02 -3.58 -0.27
N LEU A 21 -4.21 -2.42 0.37
CA LEU A 21 -5.21 -1.44 -0.07
C LEU A 21 -5.03 -0.96 -1.52
N PRO A 22 -3.81 -0.69 -2.03
CA PRO A 22 -3.63 -0.27 -3.42
C PRO A 22 -4.24 -1.25 -4.41
N ASP A 23 -4.10 -2.57 -4.17
CA ASP A 23 -4.57 -3.66 -5.03
C ASP A 23 -6.08 -3.91 -4.98
N ILE A 24 -6.87 -3.08 -4.28
CA ILE A 24 -8.34 -3.19 -4.28
C ILE A 24 -8.95 -2.97 -5.67
N ASP A 25 -8.20 -2.33 -6.56
CA ASP A 25 -8.55 -2.07 -7.96
C ASP A 25 -8.31 -3.27 -8.89
N GLU A 26 -7.63 -4.32 -8.42
CA GLU A 26 -7.28 -5.52 -9.18
C GLU A 26 -8.22 -6.69 -8.84
N PRO A 27 -9.18 -7.06 -9.70
CA PRO A 27 -10.15 -8.13 -9.40
C PRO A 27 -9.52 -9.51 -9.18
N LYS A 28 -8.28 -9.72 -9.64
CA LYS A 28 -7.52 -10.96 -9.44
C LYS A 28 -6.65 -10.95 -8.18
N SER A 29 -6.54 -9.81 -7.47
CA SER A 29 -5.78 -9.71 -6.23
C SER A 29 -6.53 -10.35 -5.06
N TYR A 30 -5.85 -10.62 -3.95
CA TYR A 30 -6.49 -11.23 -2.78
C TYR A 30 -7.68 -10.40 -2.27
N LEU A 31 -7.56 -9.07 -2.24
CA LEU A 31 -8.65 -8.18 -1.84
C LEU A 31 -9.68 -7.97 -2.95
N GLY A 32 -9.26 -7.71 -4.20
CA GLY A 32 -10.21 -7.49 -5.30
C GLY A 32 -11.04 -8.72 -5.66
N ASN A 33 -10.52 -9.93 -5.43
CA ASN A 33 -11.27 -11.19 -5.56
C ASN A 33 -12.32 -11.37 -4.44
N LYS A 34 -12.12 -10.75 -3.27
CA LYS A 34 -13.13 -10.68 -2.19
C LYS A 34 -14.17 -9.58 -2.44
N THR A 35 -13.81 -8.49 -3.12
CA THR A 35 -14.69 -7.36 -3.47
C THR A 35 -14.97 -7.27 -4.98
N LYS A 36 -15.27 -8.40 -5.62
CA LYS A 36 -15.37 -8.54 -7.10
C LYS A 36 -16.21 -7.48 -7.79
N SER A 37 -17.36 -7.10 -7.25
CA SER A 37 -18.22 -6.10 -7.88
C SER A 37 -17.55 -4.73 -7.89
N THR A 38 -16.97 -4.30 -6.76
CA THR A 38 -16.31 -3.00 -6.62
C THR A 38 -15.00 -2.95 -7.43
N SER A 39 -14.19 -4.00 -7.38
CA SER A 39 -12.94 -4.08 -8.16
C SER A 39 -13.20 -4.13 -9.66
N PHE A 40 -14.28 -4.77 -10.12
CA PHE A 40 -14.70 -4.78 -11.52
C PHE A 40 -15.07 -3.38 -12.03
N PHE A 41 -15.88 -2.62 -11.27
CA PHE A 41 -16.20 -1.24 -11.65
C PHE A 41 -14.96 -0.34 -11.62
N ILE A 42 -14.12 -0.43 -10.60
CA ILE A 42 -12.89 0.37 -10.51
C ILE A 42 -11.94 0.04 -11.68
N ASN A 43 -11.76 -1.23 -12.04
CA ASN A 43 -10.92 -1.63 -13.17
C ASN A 43 -11.48 -1.14 -14.52
N ILE A 44 -12.81 -1.15 -14.71
CA ILE A 44 -13.43 -0.62 -15.94
C ILE A 44 -13.18 0.88 -16.10
N PHE A 45 -13.26 1.66 -15.01
CA PHE A 45 -13.12 3.12 -15.09
C PHE A 45 -11.67 3.61 -14.99
N PHE A 46 -10.79 2.87 -14.32
CA PHE A 46 -9.42 3.32 -13.99
C PHE A 46 -8.30 2.36 -14.40
N GLY A 47 -8.64 1.20 -14.98
CA GLY A 47 -7.71 0.16 -15.43
C GLY A 47 -7.03 -0.61 -14.30
N HIS A 48 -6.24 -1.61 -14.68
CA HIS A 48 -5.35 -2.33 -13.77
C HIS A 48 -4.23 -1.41 -13.25
N ARG A 49 -4.17 -1.18 -11.93
CA ARG A 49 -3.25 -0.25 -11.25
C ARG A 49 -3.53 1.21 -11.59
N GLY A 50 -4.75 1.64 -11.28
CA GLY A 50 -5.30 2.96 -11.59
C GLY A 50 -5.02 4.00 -10.50
N ILE A 51 -6.06 4.70 -10.06
CA ILE A 51 -5.96 5.80 -9.08
C ILE A 51 -5.28 5.37 -7.78
N THR A 52 -5.56 4.16 -7.30
CA THR A 52 -5.04 3.64 -6.02
C THR A 52 -3.52 3.43 -6.03
N HIS A 53 -2.88 3.50 -7.20
CA HIS A 53 -1.44 3.38 -7.36
C HIS A 53 -0.76 4.74 -7.63
N SER A 54 -1.44 5.85 -7.30
CA SER A 54 -0.98 7.22 -7.55
C SER A 54 -0.68 7.99 -6.27
N ILE A 55 0.13 9.04 -6.39
CA ILE A 55 0.33 10.02 -5.31
C ILE A 55 -0.98 10.73 -4.98
N LEU A 56 -1.88 10.90 -5.96
CA LEU A 56 -3.18 11.51 -5.75
C LEU A 56 -4.02 10.72 -4.73
N ALA A 57 -3.98 9.38 -4.78
CA ALA A 57 -4.66 8.56 -3.78
C ALA A 57 -4.12 8.82 -2.37
N LEU A 58 -2.80 8.97 -2.21
CA LEU A 58 -2.21 9.35 -0.92
C LEU A 58 -2.63 10.76 -0.49
N LEU A 59 -2.63 11.74 -1.39
CA LEU A 59 -3.02 13.12 -1.07
C LEU A 59 -4.47 13.25 -0.62
N ILE A 60 -5.36 12.37 -1.09
CA ILE A 60 -6.78 12.38 -0.71
C ILE A 60 -7.02 11.49 0.52
N LEU A 61 -6.51 10.26 0.53
CA LEU A 61 -6.81 9.27 1.57
C LEU A 61 -6.18 9.65 2.91
N GLN A 62 -4.96 10.17 2.91
CA GLN A 62 -4.21 10.37 4.15
C GLN A 62 -4.76 11.49 5.05
N PRO A 63 -5.15 12.66 4.53
CA PRO A 63 -5.79 13.68 5.35
C PRO A 63 -7.13 13.22 5.93
N LEU A 64 -7.90 12.42 5.17
CA LEU A 64 -9.18 11.86 5.63
C LEU A 64 -8.97 10.86 6.76
N LEU A 65 -8.02 9.93 6.62
CA LEU A 65 -7.66 8.99 7.67
C LEU A 65 -7.10 9.70 8.90
N LEU A 66 -6.22 10.69 8.72
CA LEU A 66 -5.68 11.48 9.83
C LEU A 66 -6.80 12.18 10.60
N LEU A 67 -7.71 12.86 9.91
CA LEU A 67 -8.85 13.53 10.53
C LEU A 67 -9.75 12.54 11.28
N PHE A 68 -10.06 11.39 10.67
CA PHE A 68 -10.86 10.34 11.30
C PHE A 68 -10.21 9.80 12.58
N PHE A 69 -8.90 9.52 12.56
CA PHE A 69 -8.17 9.02 13.71
C PHE A 69 -8.13 10.06 14.84
N MET A 70 -7.93 11.34 14.50
CA MET A 70 -7.95 12.44 15.47
C MET A 70 -9.32 12.62 16.11
N ILE A 71 -10.40 12.62 15.34
CA ILE A 71 -11.78 12.78 15.86
C ILE A 71 -12.15 11.65 16.81
N ASN A 72 -11.72 10.42 16.50
CA ASN A 72 -12.05 9.23 17.29
C ASN A 72 -10.99 8.88 18.36
N ASN A 73 -9.98 9.73 18.57
CA ASN A 73 -8.86 9.49 19.49
C ASN A 73 -8.17 8.12 19.29
N ILE A 74 -8.04 7.68 18.04
CA ILE A 74 -7.34 6.44 17.68
C ILE A 74 -5.83 6.70 17.65
N ASN A 75 -5.02 5.75 18.13
CA ASN A 75 -3.57 5.87 18.13
C ASN A 75 -3.02 6.08 16.70
N LEU A 76 -2.32 7.19 16.48
CA LEU A 76 -1.70 7.57 15.20
C LEU A 76 -0.55 6.64 14.76
N ASP A 77 0.02 5.86 15.67
CA ASP A 77 1.01 4.82 15.33
C ASP A 77 0.43 3.82 14.33
N ILE A 78 -0.85 3.47 14.47
CA ILE A 78 -1.57 2.57 13.54
C ILE A 78 -1.56 3.17 12.12
N LEU A 79 -1.81 4.47 12.00
CA LEU A 79 -1.78 5.17 10.71
C LEU A 79 -0.35 5.19 10.13
N TYR A 80 0.68 5.35 10.97
CA TYR A 80 2.08 5.26 10.53
C TYR A 80 2.39 3.88 9.92
N PHE A 81 2.01 2.79 10.59
CA PHE A 81 2.26 1.44 10.06
C PHE A 81 1.43 1.16 8.80
N PHE A 82 0.17 1.58 8.75
CA PHE A 82 -0.64 1.52 7.54
C PHE A 82 0.03 2.26 6.35
N ASN A 83 0.56 3.46 6.58
CA ASN A 83 1.25 4.24 5.56
C ASN A 83 2.52 3.56 5.07
N SER A 84 3.29 2.97 5.99
CA SER A 84 4.50 2.21 5.64
C SER A 84 4.18 1.00 4.74
N GLY A 85 3.09 0.28 5.03
CA GLY A 85 2.57 -0.80 4.19
C GLY A 85 2.23 -0.31 2.80
N TYR A 86 1.41 0.74 2.70
CA TYR A 86 0.99 1.32 1.42
C TYR A 86 2.18 1.79 0.58
N LEU A 87 3.13 2.52 1.20
CA LEU A 87 4.34 2.99 0.53
C LEU A 87 5.22 1.83 0.07
N SER A 88 5.35 0.76 0.86
CA SER A 88 6.14 -0.41 0.47
C SER A 88 5.58 -1.08 -0.78
N HIS A 89 4.25 -1.12 -0.94
CA HIS A 89 3.60 -1.66 -2.13
C HIS A 89 3.87 -0.78 -3.36
N LEU A 90 3.66 0.53 -3.26
CA LEU A 90 3.96 1.47 -4.34
C LEU A 90 5.43 1.43 -4.76
N LEU A 91 6.34 1.40 -3.79
CA LEU A 91 7.78 1.28 -4.05
C LEU A 91 8.09 -0.03 -4.75
N THR A 92 7.52 -1.14 -4.31
CA THR A 92 7.73 -2.43 -4.98
C THR A 92 7.26 -2.37 -6.43
N ASP A 93 6.06 -1.84 -6.68
CA ASP A 93 5.51 -1.75 -8.03
C ASP A 93 6.25 -0.76 -8.93
N LEU A 94 6.77 0.34 -8.40
CA LEU A 94 7.62 1.29 -9.12
C LEU A 94 8.88 0.60 -9.69
N PHE A 95 9.42 -0.38 -9.00
CA PHE A 95 10.63 -1.09 -9.42
C PHE A 95 10.34 -2.32 -10.33
N THR A 96 9.08 -2.59 -10.62
CA THR A 96 8.68 -3.61 -11.61
C THR A 96 8.69 -3.07 -13.03
N LYS A 97 8.65 -3.98 -14.01
CA LYS A 97 8.47 -3.61 -15.43
C LYS A 97 7.13 -2.92 -15.73
N GLY A 98 6.11 -3.19 -14.92
CA GLY A 98 4.76 -2.64 -15.07
C GLY A 98 4.65 -1.18 -14.63
N GLY A 99 5.40 -0.80 -13.59
CA GLY A 99 5.36 0.55 -13.03
C GLY A 99 4.00 0.92 -12.45
N ILE A 100 3.87 2.20 -12.10
CA ILE A 100 2.65 2.80 -11.53
C ILE A 100 2.36 4.19 -12.13
N PRO A 101 1.08 4.59 -12.26
CA PRO A 101 0.71 5.94 -12.70
C PRO A 101 0.83 6.95 -11.53
N LEU A 102 2.07 7.24 -11.11
CA LEU A 102 2.35 8.12 -9.96
C LEU A 102 1.59 9.45 -10.01
N LEU A 103 1.43 10.04 -11.19
CA LEU A 103 0.82 11.36 -11.41
C LEU A 103 -0.58 11.29 -12.02
N TYR A 104 -1.35 10.23 -11.72
CA TYR A 104 -2.77 10.17 -12.10
C TYR A 104 -3.49 11.51 -11.77
N PRO A 105 -4.32 12.08 -12.67
CA PRO A 105 -4.95 11.49 -13.86
C PRO A 105 -4.07 11.42 -15.11
N ASN A 106 -2.82 11.89 -15.05
CA ASN A 106 -1.88 11.58 -16.12
C ASN A 106 -1.52 10.08 -16.06
N GLU A 107 -2.01 9.30 -17.02
CA GLU A 107 -1.81 7.85 -17.10
C GLU A 107 -0.37 7.44 -17.41
N LYS A 108 0.55 8.39 -17.57
CA LYS A 108 1.98 8.12 -17.72
C LYS A 108 2.49 7.28 -16.55
N ARG A 109 2.94 6.06 -16.87
CA ARG A 109 3.52 5.12 -15.92
C ARG A 109 4.99 5.41 -15.68
N TYR A 110 5.34 5.53 -14.40
CA TYR A 110 6.71 5.65 -13.93
C TYR A 110 7.21 4.27 -13.51
N LYS A 111 8.46 3.95 -13.88
CA LYS A 111 9.07 2.65 -13.58
C LYS A 111 10.60 2.74 -13.54
N ILE A 112 11.19 1.92 -12.68
CA ILE A 112 12.63 1.65 -12.61
C ILE A 112 12.76 0.13 -12.71
N PRO A 113 12.84 -0.47 -13.91
CA PRO A 113 12.60 -1.90 -14.10
C PRO A 113 13.77 -2.77 -13.60
N VAL A 114 13.93 -2.90 -12.29
CA VAL A 114 14.99 -3.68 -11.63
C VAL A 114 14.56 -5.13 -11.46
N PHE A 115 13.28 -5.40 -11.20
CA PHE A 115 12.77 -6.75 -10.95
C PHE A 115 11.68 -7.19 -11.94
N LYS A 116 11.59 -8.50 -12.20
CA LYS A 116 10.39 -9.12 -12.79
C LYS A 116 9.38 -9.38 -11.68
N THR A 117 8.10 -9.13 -11.93
CA THR A 117 7.00 -9.44 -11.01
C THR A 117 7.02 -10.93 -10.63
N GLY A 118 6.92 -11.23 -9.33
CA GLY A 118 7.04 -12.56 -8.75
C GLY A 118 8.47 -13.13 -8.68
N GLY A 119 9.48 -12.37 -9.12
CA GLY A 119 10.86 -12.81 -9.21
C GLY A 119 11.61 -12.83 -7.88
N PHE A 120 12.77 -13.49 -7.86
CA PHE A 120 13.63 -13.61 -6.67
C PHE A 120 14.08 -12.25 -6.11
N LEU A 121 14.51 -11.32 -6.97
CA LEU A 121 14.93 -9.98 -6.56
C LEU A 121 13.80 -9.17 -5.93
N GLU A 122 12.57 -9.34 -6.42
CA GLU A 122 11.40 -8.67 -5.81
C GLU A 122 11.15 -9.20 -4.40
N ARG A 123 11.28 -10.52 -4.17
CA ARG A 123 11.12 -11.10 -2.83
C ARG A 123 12.16 -10.55 -1.86
N ILE A 124 13.43 -10.48 -2.27
CA ILE A 124 14.49 -9.87 -1.45
C ILE A 124 14.12 -8.43 -1.12
N PHE A 125 13.72 -7.64 -2.13
CA PHE A 125 13.37 -6.24 -1.92
C PHE A 125 12.20 -6.07 -0.95
N ARG A 126 11.14 -6.89 -1.06
CA ARG A 126 10.02 -6.92 -0.13
C ARG A 126 10.47 -7.24 1.31
N TYR A 127 11.39 -8.20 1.49
CA TYR A 127 11.95 -8.49 2.81
C TYR A 127 12.75 -7.31 3.37
N VAL A 128 13.56 -6.65 2.54
CA VAL A 128 14.30 -5.45 2.97
C VAL A 128 13.35 -4.35 3.42
N LEU A 129 12.29 -4.07 2.64
CA LEU A 129 11.27 -3.09 3.03
C LEU A 129 10.55 -3.50 4.33
N TYR A 130 10.21 -4.78 4.48
CA TYR A 130 9.63 -5.30 5.71
C TYR A 130 10.53 -5.04 6.92
N TYR A 131 11.81 -5.39 6.86
CA TYR A 131 12.74 -5.14 7.96
C TYR A 131 12.97 -3.64 8.20
N MET A 132 13.00 -2.82 7.15
CA MET A 132 13.18 -1.37 7.27
C MET A 132 12.00 -0.70 7.98
N PHE A 133 10.76 -1.11 7.68
CA PHE A 133 9.55 -0.50 8.24
C PHE A 133 9.05 -1.17 9.53
N PHE A 134 9.29 -2.48 9.69
CA PHE A 134 8.72 -3.29 10.77
C PHE A 134 9.77 -4.00 11.64
N GLY A 135 11.07 -3.94 11.33
CA GLY A 135 12.12 -4.65 12.07
C GLY A 135 12.33 -4.20 13.52
N PHE A 136 11.72 -3.09 13.92
CA PHE A 136 11.72 -2.59 15.30
C PHE A 136 10.62 -3.22 16.17
N ILE A 137 9.69 -3.96 15.56
CA ILE A 137 8.66 -4.75 16.25
C ILE A 137 9.35 -6.00 16.80
N LYS A 138 9.56 -6.02 18.13
CA LYS A 138 10.18 -7.14 18.85
C LYS A 138 9.12 -7.95 19.58
N PHE A 139 8.82 -9.13 19.05
CA PHE A 139 7.99 -10.14 19.72
C PHE A 139 8.61 -10.64 21.01
#